data_AF-A0A9D5P9H0-F1
#
_entry.id   AF-A0A9D5P9H0-F1
#
_cell.length_a   1.000
_cell.length_b   1.000
_cell.length_c   1.000
_cell.angle_alpha   90.00
_cell.angle_beta   90.00
_cell.angle_gamma   90.00
#
_symmetry.space_group_name_H-M   'P 1'
#
loop_
_entity.id
_entity.type
_entity.pdbx_description
1 polymer ?
#
loop_
_entity_poly.entity_id
_entity_poly.type
_entity_poly.pdbx_seq_one_letter_code
_entity_poly.pdbx_strand_id
1 'polypeptide(L)' 'MDIKKELLDILNDPLLDGARPFAKPITADDRIMQKISEIKEWIAQNGREPQKDGGLKEKLMYASLTTLKKKGLWT' A
#
# COMPACT_ATOMS: atom_id res chain seq x y z
N MET A 1 -0.73 34.67 -5.63
CA MET A 1 -0.24 33.69 -6.61
C MET A 1 -0.21 32.34 -5.92
N ASP A 2 -1.00 31.39 -6.42
CA ASP A 2 -1.07 30.03 -5.89
C ASP A 2 -0.17 29.12 -6.73
N ILE A 3 1.10 29.03 -6.34
CA ILE A 3 2.14 28.26 -7.03
C ILE A 3 1.72 26.79 -7.24
N LYS A 4 0.92 26.23 -6.32
CA LYS A 4 0.38 24.87 -6.45
C LYS A 4 -0.52 24.71 -7.67
N LYS A 5 -1.33 25.73 -7.97
CA LYS A 5 -2.29 25.72 -9.07
C LYS A 5 -1.57 25.87 -10.42
N GLU A 6 -0.62 26.80 -10.50
CA GLU A 6 0.19 27.00 -11.71
C GLU A 6 1.00 25.75 -12.09
N LEU A 7 1.54 25.03 -11.10
CA LEU A 7 2.26 23.78 -11.34
C LEU A 7 1.33 22.67 -11.86
N LEU A 8 0.11 22.58 -11.32
CA LEU A 8 -0.90 21.63 -11.80
C LEU A 8 -1.32 21.94 -13.25
N ASP A 9 -1.49 23.21 -13.58
CA ASP A 9 -1.87 23.64 -14.93
C ASP A 9 -0.77 23.30 -15.95
N ILE A 10 0.51 23.49 -15.60
CA ILE A 10 1.66 23.09 -16.44
C ILE A 10 1.70 21.57 -16.64
N LEU A 11 1.49 20.79 -15.58
CA LEU A 11 1.53 19.32 -15.65
C LEU A 11 0.36 18.71 -16.44
N ASN A 12 -0.75 19.44 -16.57
CA ASN A 12 -1.92 19.03 -17.35
C ASN A 12 -1.89 19.55 -18.80
N ASP A 13 -0.80 20.20 -19.23
CA ASP A 13 -0.62 20.66 -20.60
C ASP A 13 -0.55 19.45 -21.56
N PRO A 14 -1.42 19.37 -22.58
CA PRO A 14 -1.38 18.32 -23.61
C PRO A 14 -0.02 18.17 -24.30
N LEU A 15 0.79 19.24 -24.35
CA LEU A 15 2.16 19.20 -24.88
C LEU A 15 3.09 18.30 -24.05
N LEU A 16 2.81 18.15 -22.75
CA LEU A 16 3.61 17.35 -21.80
C LEU A 16 3.05 15.94 -21.57
N ASP A 17 2.02 15.51 -22.31
CA ASP A 17 1.44 14.16 -22.15
C ASP A 17 2.46 13.03 -22.39
N GLY A 18 3.45 13.24 -23.25
CA GLY A 18 4.57 12.31 -23.48
C GLY A 18 5.72 12.43 -22.47
N ALA A 19 5.72 13.46 -21.62
CA ALA A 19 6.74 13.74 -20.62
C ALA A 19 6.32 13.31 -19.19
N ARG A 20 5.13 12.70 -19.05
CA ARG A 20 4.70 12.14 -17.77
C ARG A 20 5.72 11.05 -17.36
N PRO A 21 6.24 11.09 -16.12
CA PRO A 21 7.09 10.01 -15.64
C PRO A 21 6.32 8.69 -15.80
N PHE A 22 6.94 7.69 -16.43
CA PHE A 22 6.35 6.36 -16.52
C PHE A 22 5.91 5.91 -15.12
N ALA A 23 4.73 5.29 -15.04
CA ALA A 23 4.24 4.74 -13.79
C ALA A 23 5.35 3.89 -13.16
N LYS A 24 5.75 4.24 -11.93
CA LYS A 24 6.83 3.51 -11.26
C LYS A 24 6.44 2.04 -11.20
N PRO A 25 7.35 1.11 -11.60
CA PRO A 25 7.04 -0.31 -11.52
C PRO A 25 6.77 -0.68 -10.06
N ILE A 26 5.73 -1.47 -9.83
CA ILE A 26 5.39 -1.97 -8.49
C ILE A 26 6.55 -2.85 -8.01
N THR A 27 7.28 -2.34 -7.03
CA THR A 27 8.44 -3.01 -6.45
C THR A 27 8.01 -4.12 -5.49
N ALA A 28 8.97 -4.95 -5.06
CA ALA A 28 8.73 -5.93 -4.01
C ALA A 28 8.33 -5.26 -2.68
N ASP A 29 8.92 -4.11 -2.39
CA ASP A 29 8.64 -3.34 -1.17
C ASP A 29 7.23 -2.74 -1.20
N ASP A 30 6.76 -2.28 -2.36
CA ASP A 30 5.37 -1.81 -2.52
C ASP A 30 4.36 -2.92 -2.18
N ARG A 31 4.62 -4.15 -2.63
CA ARG A 31 3.77 -5.31 -2.29
C ARG A 31 3.81 -5.64 -0.80
N ILE A 32 4.95 -5.45 -0.15
CA ILE A 32 5.09 -5.66 1.30
C ILE A 32 4.30 -4.58 2.05
N MET A 33 4.45 -3.31 1.67
CA MET A 33 3.71 -2.20 2.26
C MET A 33 2.20 -2.34 2.09
N GLN A 34 1.75 -2.80 0.91
CA GLN A 34 0.35 -3.10 0.67
C GLN A 34 -0.17 -4.17 1.66
N LYS A 35 0.56 -5.28 1.82
CA LYS A 35 0.19 -6.32 2.80
C LYS A 35 0.15 -5.80 4.23
N ILE A 36 1.09 -4.93 4.61
CA ILE A 36 1.10 -4.31 5.94
C ILE A 36 -0.15 -3.44 6.12
N SER A 37 -0.52 -2.64 5.11
CA SER A 37 -1.72 -1.81 5.13
C SER A 37 -2.98 -2.64 5.29
N GLU A 38 -3.13 -3.71 4.50
CA GLU A 38 -4.29 -4.61 4.57
C GLU A 38 -4.46 -5.24 5.95
N ILE A 39 -3.36 -5.64 6.60
CA ILE A 39 -3.42 -6.21 7.96
C ILE A 39 -3.75 -5.13 8.99
N LYS A 40 -3.22 -3.90 8.84
CA LYS A 40 -3.58 -2.77 9.73
C LYS A 40 -5.05 -2.40 9.61
N GLU A 41 -5.59 -2.37 8.40
CA GLU A 41 -7.02 -2.15 8.16
C GLU A 41 -7.87 -3.25 8.79
N TRP A 42 -7.45 -4.52 8.67
CA TRP A 42 -8.11 -5.61 9.35
C TRP A 42 -8.16 -5.41 10.86
N ILE A 43 -7.02 -5.04 11.48
CA ILE A 43 -6.94 -4.77 12.91
C ILE A 43 -7.83 -3.59 13.30
N ALA A 44 -7.85 -2.52 12.51
CA ALA A 44 -8.71 -1.37 12.76
C ALA A 44 -10.21 -1.74 12.71
N GLN A 45 -10.60 -2.64 11.80
CA GLN A 45 -12.00 -3.07 11.66
C GLN A 45 -12.43 -4.09 12.72
N ASN A 46 -11.54 -5.00 13.11
CA ASN A 46 -11.88 -6.13 13.99
C ASN A 46 -11.42 -5.94 15.44
N GLY A 47 -10.59 -4.93 15.72
CA GLY A 47 -9.98 -4.68 17.04
C GLY A 47 -8.93 -5.72 17.46
N ARG A 48 -8.57 -6.66 16.57
CA ARG A 48 -7.64 -7.77 16.85
C ARG A 48 -6.81 -8.13 15.63
N GLU A 49 -5.66 -8.76 15.88
CA GLU A 49 -4.86 -9.36 14.82
C GLU A 49 -5.59 -10.55 14.17
N PRO A 50 -5.40 -10.81 12.86
CA PRO A 50 -5.92 -12.00 12.20
C PRO A 50 -5.40 -13.26 12.90
N GLN A 51 -6.25 -14.27 13.07
CA GLN A 51 -5.92 -15.53 13.76
C GLN A 51 -5.93 -16.74 12.81
N LYS A 52 -5.31 -17.84 13.26
CA LYS A 52 -5.18 -19.08 12.48
C LYS A 52 -6.48 -19.88 12.37
N ASP A 53 -7.40 -19.69 13.30
CA ASP A 53 -8.67 -20.42 13.43
C ASP A 53 -9.83 -19.77 12.68
N GLY A 54 -9.66 -18.55 12.18
CA GLY A 54 -10.67 -17.82 11.42
C GLY A 54 -11.01 -18.38 10.03
N GLY A 55 -11.79 -17.61 9.29
CA GLY A 55 -12.13 -17.91 7.89
C GLY A 55 -10.90 -17.94 6.97
N LEU A 56 -11.07 -18.39 5.73
CA LEU A 56 -9.97 -18.52 4.76
C LEU A 56 -9.19 -17.20 4.59
N LYS A 57 -9.90 -16.07 4.47
CA LYS A 57 -9.29 -14.73 4.34
C LYS A 57 -8.42 -14.39 5.55
N GLU A 58 -8.93 -14.66 6.75
CA GLU A 58 -8.22 -14.38 8.00
C GLU A 58 -6.97 -15.28 8.15
N LYS A 59 -7.07 -16.55 7.77
CA LYS A 59 -5.94 -17.49 7.73
C LYS A 59 -4.82 -17.01 6.80
N LEU A 60 -5.16 -16.50 5.62
CA LEU A 60 -4.19 -15.94 4.67
C LEU A 60 -3.52 -14.67 5.23
N MET A 61 -4.30 -13.81 5.89
CA MET A 61 -3.77 -12.63 6.59
C MET A 61 -2.86 -13.03 7.75
N TYR A 62 -3.23 -14.03 8.54
CA TYR A 62 -2.39 -14.58 9.62
C TYR A 62 -1.07 -15.15 9.09
N ALA A 63 -1.09 -15.91 7.98
CA ALA A 63 0.13 -16.41 7.34
C ALA A 63 1.04 -15.27 6.82
N SER A 64 0.44 -14.20 6.31
CA SER A 64 1.19 -13.00 5.89
C SER A 64 1.78 -12.27 7.10
N LEU A 65 1.00 -12.08 8.17
CA LEU A 65 1.43 -11.45 9.41
C LEU A 65 2.59 -12.20 10.06
N THR A 66 2.49 -13.52 10.19
CA THR A 66 3.56 -14.37 10.74
C THR A 66 4.84 -14.29 9.92
N THR A 67 4.73 -14.23 8.60
CA THR A 67 5.89 -14.03 7.72
C THR A 67 6.53 -12.65 7.93
N LEU A 68 5.73 -11.59 8.06
CA LEU A 68 6.22 -10.23 8.31
C LEU A 68 6.91 -10.12 9.66
N LYS A 69 6.31 -10.70 10.73
CA LYS A 69 6.92 -10.80 12.07
C LYS A 69 8.25 -11.54 12.03
N LYS A 70 8.31 -12.69 11.35
CA LYS A 70 9.57 -13.47 11.20
C LYS A 70 10.66 -12.67 10.49
N LYS A 71 10.30 -11.80 9.55
CA LYS A 71 11.24 -10.93 8.82
C LYS A 71 11.60 -9.64 9.58
N GLY A 72 11.00 -9.36 10.74
CA GLY A 72 11.18 -8.10 11.46
C GLY A 72 10.57 -6.88 10.76
N LEU A 73 9.67 -7.10 9.80
CA LEU A 73 8.99 -6.05 9.03
C LEU A 73 7.65 -5.64 9.64
N TRP A 74 7.36 -6.13 10.84
CA TRP A 74 6.15 -5.85 11.61
C TRP A 74 6.56 -5.32 12.97
N THR A 75 6.17 -4.07 13.27
CA THR A 75 6.51 -3.32 14.48
C THR A 75 5.26 -2.73 15.11
#